data_AF-A0A386H195-F1
#
_entry.id   AF-A0A386H195-F1
#
_cell.length_a   1.000
_cell.length_b   1.000
_cell.length_c   1.000
_cell.angle_alpha   90.00
_cell.angle_beta   90.00
_cell.angle_gamma   90.00
#
_symmetry.space_group_name_H-M   'P 1'
#
loop_
_entity.id
_entity.type
_entity.pdbx_description
1 polymer ?
#
loop_
_entity_poly.entity_id
_entity_poly.type
_entity_poly.pdbx_seq_one_letter_code
_entity_poly.pdbx_strand_id
1 'polypeptide(L)'
;MAKYRKKPIMVEAVVFYAEASYMMKLSKFLPFKIEVFEKDGKKHFIIPTLEGPMRATEGDYIIKGIGGEFYACKPDIFEKTYEFVEK
;
A
#
# COMPACT_ATOMS: atom_id res chain seq x y z
N MET A 1 -30.83 20.82 -6.89
CA MET A 1 -29.41 20.42 -6.85
C MET A 1 -29.30 19.09 -6.13
N ALA A 2 -28.59 18.12 -6.70
CA ALA A 2 -28.44 16.80 -6.10
C ALA A 2 -27.16 16.76 -5.24
N LYS A 3 -27.25 16.18 -4.05
CA LYS A 3 -26.12 15.94 -3.14
C LYS A 3 -25.81 14.45 -3.16
N TYR A 4 -24.53 14.10 -3.22
CA TYR A 4 -24.06 12.72 -3.24
C TYR A 4 -23.01 12.52 -2.14
N ARG A 5 -22.96 11.31 -1.58
CA ARG A 5 -21.91 10.87 -0.66
C ARG A 5 -21.13 9.73 -1.30
N LYS A 6 -19.82 9.68 -1.08
CA LYS A 6 -18.98 8.54 -1.48
C LYS A 6 -19.45 7.29 -0.73
N LYS A 7 -19.48 6.15 -1.40
CA LYS A 7 -19.75 4.87 -0.73
C LYS A 7 -18.58 4.54 0.22
N PRO A 8 -18.83 3.92 1.40
CA PRO A 8 -17.77 3.40 2.22
C PRO A 8 -17.03 2.30 1.44
N ILE A 9 -15.70 2.27 1.58
CA ILE A 9 -14.84 1.36 0.84
C ILE A 9 -14.05 0.55 1.85
N MET A 10 -14.08 -0.77 1.69
CA MET A 10 -13.17 -1.70 2.39
C MET A 10 -11.94 -1.91 1.52
N VAL A 11 -10.75 -1.89 2.14
CA VAL A 11 -9.48 -2.15 1.46
C VAL A 11 -8.70 -3.21 2.20
N GLU A 12 -7.90 -3.97 1.45
CA GLU A 12 -6.87 -4.82 2.02
C GLU A 12 -5.55 -4.03 2.02
N ALA A 13 -4.77 -4.13 3.10
CA ALA A 13 -3.47 -3.46 3.17
C ALA A 13 -2.42 -4.29 3.93
N VAL A 14 -1.16 -4.17 3.49
CA VAL A 14 0.00 -4.77 4.15
C VAL A 14 1.06 -3.70 4.37
N VAL A 15 1.64 -3.63 5.56
CA VAL A 15 2.74 -2.70 5.84
C VAL A 15 4.03 -3.23 5.23
N PHE A 16 4.76 -2.37 4.53
CA PHE A 16 6.08 -2.69 3.99
C PHE A 16 7.16 -2.53 5.06
N TYR A 17 7.70 -3.65 5.53
CA TYR A 17 8.97 -3.72 6.24
C TYR A 17 9.86 -4.72 5.53
N ALA A 18 11.14 -4.40 5.35
CA ALA A 18 12.08 -5.27 4.65
C ALA A 18 12.72 -6.31 5.58
N GLU A 19 11.92 -6.80 6.52
CA GLU A 19 12.17 -8.00 7.32
C GLU A 19 11.54 -9.21 6.64
N ALA A 20 12.12 -10.39 6.79
CA ALA A 20 11.72 -11.58 6.04
C ALA A 20 10.22 -11.93 6.19
N SER A 21 9.67 -11.81 7.40
CA SER A 21 8.27 -12.14 7.71
C SER A 21 7.28 -11.20 7.01
N TYR A 22 7.56 -9.90 6.98
CA TYR A 22 6.75 -8.89 6.30
C TYR A 22 6.91 -8.99 4.79
N MET A 23 8.13 -9.20 4.30
CA MET A 23 8.41 -9.42 2.88
C MET A 23 7.66 -10.65 2.33
N MET A 24 7.51 -11.72 3.12
CA MET A 24 6.73 -12.90 2.73
C MET A 24 5.23 -12.60 2.60
N LYS A 25 4.68 -11.73 3.46
CA LYS A 25 3.29 -11.28 3.34
C LYS A 25 3.12 -10.40 2.11
N LEU A 26 4.04 -9.45 1.93
CA LEU A 26 4.00 -8.50 0.83
C LEU A 26 4.13 -9.20 -0.54
N SER A 27 5.01 -10.20 -0.65
CA SER A 27 5.19 -10.97 -1.89
C SER A 27 4.00 -11.86 -2.24
N LYS A 28 3.23 -12.31 -1.24
CA LYS A 28 1.96 -13.01 -1.46
C LYS A 28 0.82 -12.06 -1.83
N PHE A 29 0.91 -10.81 -1.35
CA PHE A 29 -0.11 -9.79 -1.55
C PHE A 29 0.00 -9.13 -2.94
N LEU A 30 1.22 -8.92 -3.43
CA LEU A 30 1.47 -8.26 -4.71
C LEU A 30 1.59 -9.27 -5.85
N PRO A 31 0.96 -9.02 -7.01
CA PRO A 31 1.01 -9.92 -8.17
C PRO A 31 2.27 -9.71 -9.03
N PHE A 32 3.28 -8.99 -8.54
CA PHE A 32 4.50 -8.65 -9.28
C PHE A 32 5.75 -8.78 -8.40
N LYS A 33 6.90 -8.89 -9.06
CA LYS A 33 8.21 -9.00 -8.39
C LYS A 33 8.53 -7.72 -7.62
N ILE A 34 8.98 -7.88 -6.38
CA ILE A 34 9.43 -6.78 -5.53
C ILE A 34 10.95 -6.68 -5.61
N GLU A 35 11.44 -5.54 -6.09
CA GLU A 35 12.88 -5.21 -6.12
C GLU A 35 13.15 -4.10 -5.12
N VAL A 36 13.69 -4.51 -3.96
CA VAL A 36 14.01 -3.59 -2.87
C VAL A 36 15.36 -2.95 -3.12
N PHE A 37 15.42 -1.62 -2.97
CA PHE A 37 16.66 -0.85 -3.02
C PHE A 37 16.76 0.08 -1.81
N GLU A 38 17.99 0.43 -1.44
CA GLU A 38 18.24 1.36 -0.35
C GLU A 38 18.56 2.76 -0.88
N LYS A 39 17.97 3.77 -0.26
CA LYS A 39 18.25 5.18 -0.54
C LYS A 39 17.90 6.02 0.68
N ASP A 40 18.80 6.94 1.03
CA ASP A 40 18.67 7.83 2.20
C ASP A 40 18.53 7.06 3.53
N GLY A 41 19.24 5.92 3.66
CA GLY A 41 19.19 5.06 4.84
C GLY A 41 17.86 4.35 5.07
N LYS A 42 16.98 4.33 4.05
CA LYS A 42 15.70 3.64 4.07
C LYS A 42 15.59 2.69 2.89
N LYS A 43 14.79 1.64 3.07
CA LYS A 43 14.48 0.70 1.99
C LYS A 43 13.23 1.12 1.23
N HIS A 44 13.23 0.83 -0.06
CA HIS A 44 12.19 1.25 -1.00
C HIS A 44 11.94 0.15 -2.02
N PHE A 45 10.76 0.17 -2.63
CA PHE A 45 10.51 -0.57 -3.87
C PHE A 45 9.54 0.23 -4.75
N ILE A 46 9.44 -0.16 -6.02
CA ILE A 46 8.56 0.50 -6.99
C ILE A 46 7.28 -0.32 -7.19
N ILE A 47 6.14 0.34 -7.08
CA ILE A 47 4.82 -0.18 -7.39
C ILE A 47 4.44 0.34 -8.78
N PRO A 48 4.15 -0.53 -9.77
CA PRO A 48 3.56 -0.10 -11.03
C PRO A 48 2.11 0.31 -10.78
N THR A 49 1.79 1.60 -10.92
CA THR A 49 0.42 2.11 -10.82
C THR A 49 -0.08 2.63 -12.17
N LEU A 50 -1.37 2.92 -12.27
CA LEU A 50 -1.97 3.48 -13.49
C LEU A 50 -1.45 4.89 -13.84
N GLU A 51 -1.01 5.64 -12.83
CA GLU A 51 -0.46 7.00 -13.00
C GLU A 51 1.07 6.98 -13.21
N GLY A 52 1.68 5.79 -13.23
CA GLY A 52 3.11 5.59 -13.35
C GLY A 52 3.73 4.88 -12.14
N PRO A 53 5.06 4.70 -12.14
CA PRO A 53 5.75 4.03 -11.04
C PRO A 53 5.69 4.87 -9.75
N MET A 54 5.16 4.27 -8.68
CA MET A 54 5.09 4.87 -7.35
C MET A 54 6.15 4.25 -6.44
N ARG A 55 6.89 5.08 -5.71
CA ARG A 55 7.89 4.61 -4.74
C ARG A 55 7.23 4.37 -3.37
N ALA A 56 7.28 3.12 -2.90
CA ALA A 56 6.99 2.79 -1.51
C ALA A 56 8.26 2.94 -0.67
N THR A 57 8.12 3.49 0.53
CA THR A 57 9.19 3.58 1.55
C THR A 57 8.87 2.63 2.69
N GLU A 58 9.89 2.05 3.31
CA GLU A 58 9.73 1.24 4.52
C GLU A 58 8.90 1.97 5.58
N GLY A 59 7.89 1.27 6.12
CA GLY A 59 6.83 1.78 6.97
C GLY A 59 5.52 2.10 6.24
N ASP A 60 5.52 2.29 4.93
CA ASP A 60 4.29 2.61 4.17
C ASP A 60 3.30 1.43 4.13
N TYR A 61 2.01 1.75 4.11
CA TYR A 61 0.94 0.80 3.83
C TYR A 61 0.84 0.57 2.32
N ILE A 62 0.82 -0.68 1.91
CA ILE A 62 0.57 -1.08 0.53
C ILE A 62 -0.89 -1.51 0.45
N ILE A 63 -1.70 -0.72 -0.25
CA ILE A 63 -3.14 -0.89 -0.34
C ILE A 63 -3.50 -1.54 -1.66
N LYS A 64 -4.45 -2.47 -1.63
CA LYS A 64 -5.16 -2.95 -2.81
C LYS A 64 -6.48 -2.18 -2.94
N GLY A 65 -6.60 -1.39 -4.00
CA GLY A 65 -7.80 -0.64 -4.32
C GLY A 65 -8.92 -1.52 -4.90
N ILE A 66 -10.10 -0.93 -5.09
CA ILE A 66 -11.30 -1.66 -5.52
C ILE A 66 -11.13 -2.22 -6.94
N GLY A 67 -10.41 -1.52 -7.80
CA GLY A 67 -10.13 -1.94 -9.18
C GLY A 67 -9.00 -2.95 -9.30
N GLY A 68 -8.43 -3.42 -8.18
CA GLY A 68 -7.27 -4.30 -8.15
C GLY A 68 -5.93 -3.58 -8.33
N GLU A 69 -5.94 -2.25 -8.38
CA GLU A 69 -4.72 -1.43 -8.36
C GLU A 69 -4.01 -1.51 -7.01
N PHE A 70 -2.70 -1.34 -7.02
CA PHE A 70 -1.89 -1.26 -5.81
C PHE A 70 -1.20 0.09 -5.71
N TYR A 71 -1.09 0.65 -4.51
CA TYR A 71 -0.39 1.91 -4.26
C TYR A 71 0.10 1.99 -2.82
N ALA A 72 1.12 2.82 -2.59
CA ALA A 72 1.64 3.09 -1.27
C ALA A 72 0.86 4.23 -0.60
N CYS A 73 0.68 4.15 0.71
CA CYS A 73 0.04 5.17 1.53
C CYS A 73 0.88 5.40 2.79
N LYS A 74 1.08 6.67 3.16
CA LYS A 74 1.83 7.00 4.37
C LYS A 74 1.04 6.59 5.62
N PRO A 75 1.69 6.08 6.68
CA PRO A 75 1.00 5.61 7.89
C PRO A 75 0.05 6.63 8.50
N ASP A 76 0.50 7.88 8.60
CA ASP A 76 -0.27 8.98 9.17
C ASP A 76 -1.50 9.36 8.34
N ILE A 77 -1.45 9.13 7.01
CA ILE A 77 -2.60 9.29 6.12
C ILE A 77 -3.52 8.08 6.23
N PHE A 78 -2.96 6.87 6.26
CA PHE A 78 -3.71 5.62 6.35
C PHE A 78 -4.57 5.56 7.61
N GLU A 79 -3.98 5.81 8.77
CA GLU A 79 -4.66 5.77 10.08
C GLU A 79 -5.75 6.85 10.21
N LYS A 80 -5.63 7.96 9.49
CA LYS A 80 -6.68 9.00 9.44
C LYS A 80 -7.81 8.67 8.47
N THR A 81 -7.58 7.75 7.53
CA THR A 81 -8.49 7.47 6.41
C THR A 81 -9.24 6.14 6.58
N TYR A 82 -8.60 5.17 7.24
CA TYR A 82 -9.10 3.81 7.38
C TYR A 82 -9.15 3.38 8.85
N GLU A 83 -10.20 2.65 9.20
CA GLU A 83 -10.38 2.04 10.52
C GLU A 83 -10.17 0.52 10.41
N PHE A 84 -9.62 -0.09 11.45
CA PHE A 84 -9.52 -1.54 11.51
C PHE A 84 -10.91 -2.15 11.70
N VAL A 85 -11.25 -3.13 10.87
CA VAL A 85 -12.53 -3.86 10.94
C VAL A 85 -12.32 -5.29 11.40
N GLU A 86 -11.51 -6.06 10.70
CA GLU A 86 -11.21 -7.46 11.02
C GLU A 86 -9.93 -7.95 10.31
N LYS A 87 -9.49 -9.17 10.62
CA LYS A 87 -8.24 -9.77 10.12
C LYS A 87 -8.51 -11.09 9.40
#